data_AF-A0A2U8I2S1-F1
#
_entry.id   AF-A0A2U8I2S1-F1
#
_cell.length_a   1.000
_cell.length_b   1.000
_cell.length_c   1.000
_cell.angle_alpha   90.00
_cell.angle_beta   90.00
_cell.angle_gamma   90.00
#
_symmetry.space_group_name_H-M   'P 1'
#
loop_
_entity.id
_entity.type
_entity.pdbx_description
1 polymer ?
#
loop_
_entity_poly.entity_id
_entity_poly.type
_entity_poly.pdbx_seq_one_letter_code
_entity_poly.pdbx_strand_id
1 'polypeptide(L)'
;MLHFFNHPGYEYEGWNNKAIAQALRIHEKTVRQPVTDWLSDEKLKPKNGGSYSKLSVDNSSLLEKHIESTTYTCVMDICAYVDIDAVPSS
;
A
#
# COMPACT_ATOMS: atom_id res chain seq x y z
N MET A 1 10.07 -11.90 4.81
CA MET A 1 9.60 -11.87 6.22
C MET A 1 8.42 -12.82 6.45
N LEU A 2 8.43 -14.02 5.86
CA LEU A 2 7.36 -15.04 6.01
C LEU A 2 7.93 -16.48 5.92
N HIS A 3 9.23 -16.67 6.14
CA HIS A 3 9.88 -17.99 6.14
C HIS A 3 9.87 -18.68 7.52
N PHE A 4 9.14 -18.15 8.50
CA PHE A 4 9.18 -18.64 9.88
C PHE A 4 8.11 -19.68 10.24
N PHE A 5 7.11 -19.93 9.38
CA PHE A 5 5.92 -20.70 9.78
C PHE A 5 5.78 -22.10 9.16
N ASN A 6 6.77 -22.62 8.43
CA ASN A 6 6.70 -23.96 7.85
C ASN A 6 7.85 -24.86 8.33
N HIS A 7 7.99 -25.01 9.65
CA HIS A 7 8.79 -26.08 10.27
C HIS A 7 7.86 -27.00 11.09
N PRO A 8 8.01 -28.33 10.99
CA PRO A 8 7.25 -29.28 11.79
C PRO A 8 7.74 -29.19 13.24
N GLY A 9 7.06 -28.40 14.05
CA GLY A 9 7.45 -28.13 15.44
C GLY A 9 6.80 -26.91 16.08
N TYR A 10 6.09 -26.06 15.32
CA TYR A 10 5.35 -24.94 15.89
C TYR A 10 3.89 -25.34 16.11
N GLU A 11 3.58 -25.70 17.36
CA GLU A 11 2.21 -25.85 17.84
C GLU A 11 1.53 -24.48 17.90
N TYR A 12 0.25 -24.44 17.54
CA TYR A 12 -0.57 -23.24 17.70
C TYR A 12 -0.74 -22.93 19.19
N GLU A 13 -0.02 -21.95 19.72
CA GLU A 13 0.04 -21.64 21.15
C GLU A 13 -1.29 -21.11 21.77
N GLY A 14 -2.37 -20.97 20.98
CA GLY A 14 -3.70 -20.61 21.49
C GLY A 14 -3.81 -19.19 22.05
N TRP A 15 -3.00 -18.25 21.56
CA TRP A 15 -2.94 -16.89 22.10
C TRP A 15 -4.26 -16.15 21.96
N ASN A 16 -4.76 -15.63 23.09
CA ASN A 16 -5.92 -14.75 23.10
C ASN A 16 -5.53 -13.28 22.78
N ASN A 17 -6.51 -12.44 22.48
CA ASN A 17 -6.29 -11.03 22.11
C ASN A 17 -5.46 -10.24 23.14
N LYS A 18 -5.58 -10.58 24.43
CA LYS A 18 -4.83 -9.94 25.51
C LYS A 18 -3.34 -10.32 25.47
N ALA A 19 -3.03 -11.59 25.24
CA ALA A 19 -1.65 -12.08 25.07
C ALA A 19 -0.97 -11.42 23.86
N ILE A 20 -1.68 -11.34 22.74
CA ILE A 20 -1.21 -10.66 21.52
C ILE A 20 -0.97 -9.17 21.79
N ALA A 21 -1.91 -8.49 22.46
CA ALA A 21 -1.80 -7.07 22.80
C ALA A 21 -0.59 -6.78 23.71
N GLN A 22 -0.34 -7.66 24.68
CA GLN A 22 0.79 -7.56 25.59
C GLN A 22 2.13 -7.76 24.86
N ALA A 23 2.24 -8.78 24.02
CA ALA A 23 3.45 -9.06 23.25
C ALA A 23 3.80 -7.93 22.28
N LEU A 24 2.78 -7.34 21.64
CA LEU A 24 2.93 -6.24 20.68
C LEU A 24 2.96 -4.84 21.32
N ARG A 25 2.73 -4.73 22.64
CA ARG A 25 2.61 -3.46 23.38
C ARG A 25 1.60 -2.48 22.78
N ILE A 26 0.46 -3.00 22.31
CA ILE A 26 -0.65 -2.21 21.78
C ILE A 26 -1.91 -2.43 22.61
N HIS A 27 -2.89 -1.56 22.44
CA HIS A 27 -4.15 -1.69 23.17
C HIS A 27 -4.96 -2.90 22.65
N GLU A 28 -5.57 -3.68 23.54
CA GLU A 28 -6.28 -4.93 23.19
C GLU A 28 -7.36 -4.72 22.11
N LYS A 29 -8.08 -3.60 22.16
CA LYS A 29 -9.09 -3.26 21.14
C LYS A 29 -8.51 -3.16 19.72
N THR A 30 -7.24 -2.77 19.60
CA THR A 30 -6.52 -2.68 18.32
C THR A 30 -6.16 -4.06 17.76
N VAL A 31 -6.15 -5.10 18.60
CA VAL A 31 -5.92 -6.50 18.19
C VAL A 31 -7.22 -7.16 17.73
N ARG A 32 -8.34 -6.85 18.40
CA ARG A 32 -9.63 -7.54 18.15
C ARG A 32 -10.07 -7.44 16.69
N GLN A 33 -10.08 -6.23 16.12
CA GLN A 33 -10.58 -6.00 14.76
C GLN A 33 -9.74 -6.75 13.70
N PRO A 34 -8.39 -6.63 13.67
CA PRO A 34 -7.57 -7.40 12.74
C PRO A 34 -7.69 -8.92 12.87
N VAL A 35 -7.82 -9.45 14.10
CA VAL A 35 -7.99 -10.90 14.34
C VAL A 35 -9.34 -11.38 13.81
N THR A 36 -10.42 -10.61 14.05
CA THR A 36 -11.74 -10.92 13.49
C THR A 36 -11.77 -10.83 11.97
N ASP A 37 -11.16 -9.78 11.40
CA ASP A 37 -11.08 -9.60 9.95
C ASP A 37 -10.28 -10.72 9.27
N TRP A 38 -9.20 -11.18 9.90
CA TRP A 38 -8.42 -12.34 9.43
C TRP A 38 -9.21 -13.65 9.48
N LEU A 39 -9.92 -13.92 10.58
CA LEU A 39 -10.73 -15.14 10.72
C LEU A 39 -11.93 -15.17 9.76
N SER A 40 -12.45 -14.00 9.37
CA SER A 40 -13.61 -13.90 8.49
C SER A 40 -13.26 -13.88 7.01
N ASP A 41 -12.23 -13.11 6.62
CA ASP A 41 -11.93 -12.79 5.21
C ASP A 41 -10.49 -13.19 4.79
N GLU A 42 -9.68 -13.81 5.68
CA GLU A 42 -8.24 -14.11 5.47
C GLU A 42 -7.46 -12.87 5.00
N LYS A 43 -7.87 -11.69 5.46
CA LYS A 43 -7.45 -10.41 4.89
C LYS A 43 -6.56 -9.62 5.83
N LEU A 44 -5.25 -9.65 5.57
CA LEU A 44 -4.26 -8.81 6.26
C LEU A 44 -4.15 -7.37 5.70
N LYS A 45 -4.83 -7.06 4.59
CA LYS A 45 -4.73 -5.76 3.92
C LYS A 45 -6.00 -4.94 4.15
N PRO A 46 -5.89 -3.65 4.53
CA PRO A 46 -7.06 -2.78 4.60
C PRO A 46 -7.81 -2.81 3.26
N LYS A 47 -9.15 -2.79 3.31
CA LYS A 47 -10.01 -2.76 2.10
C LYS A 47 -9.71 -1.55 1.22
N ASN A 48 -9.08 -0.54 1.78
CA ASN A 48 -8.68 0.70 1.14
C ASN A 48 -7.47 0.40 0.25
N GLY A 49 -7.73 -0.03 -0.99
CA GLY A 49 -6.73 0.06 -2.04
C GLY A 49 -6.22 1.50 -2.14
N GLY A 50 -4.95 1.67 -2.48
CA GLY A 50 -4.36 3.01 -2.65
C GLY A 50 -5.07 3.83 -3.72
N SER A 51 -4.66 5.09 -3.89
CA SER A 51 -5.21 5.97 -4.90
C SER A 51 -5.05 5.40 -6.32
N TYR A 52 -6.06 5.59 -7.15
CA TYR A 52 -5.95 5.36 -8.60
C TYR A 52 -5.11 6.44 -9.25
N SER A 53 -4.26 6.07 -10.21
CA SER A 53 -3.49 7.04 -11.00
C SER A 53 -4.45 7.91 -11.81
N LYS A 54 -4.13 9.21 -11.88
CA LYS A 54 -4.85 10.17 -12.75
C LYS A 54 -4.24 10.24 -14.16
N LEU A 55 -3.09 9.63 -14.39
CA LEU A 55 -2.41 9.60 -15.68
C LEU A 55 -2.76 8.32 -16.43
N SER A 56 -2.93 8.44 -17.75
CA SER A 56 -2.92 7.27 -18.64
C SER A 56 -1.53 6.61 -18.63
N VAL A 57 -1.45 5.38 -19.14
CA VAL A 57 -0.18 4.65 -19.28
C VAL A 57 0.78 5.43 -20.17
N ASP A 58 0.28 5.99 -21.27
CA ASP A 58 1.08 6.77 -22.23
C ASP A 58 1.61 8.06 -21.61
N ASN A 59 0.75 8.82 -20.92
CA ASN A 59 1.15 10.05 -20.24
C ASN A 59 2.16 9.77 -19.12
N SER A 60 2.04 8.63 -18.43
CA SER A 60 3.01 8.23 -17.41
C SER A 60 4.38 7.94 -18.02
N SER A 61 4.42 7.22 -19.15
CA SER A 61 5.69 6.90 -19.83
C SER A 61 6.35 8.14 -20.45
N LEU A 62 5.56 9.07 -21.00
CA LEU A 62 6.05 10.35 -21.50
C LEU A 62 6.62 11.20 -20.36
N LEU A 63 5.88 11.31 -19.26
CA LEU A 63 6.32 12.05 -18.09
C LEU A 63 7.63 11.49 -17.52
N GLU A 64 7.75 10.17 -17.41
CA GLU A 64 8.97 9.49 -16.93
C GLU A 64 10.20 9.86 -17.77
N LYS A 65 10.11 9.75 -19.10
CA LYS A 65 11.21 10.15 -20.00
C LYS A 65 11.53 11.64 -19.90
N HIS A 66 10.52 12.48 -19.73
CA HIS A 66 10.73 13.92 -19.66
C HIS A 66 11.48 14.33 -18.38
N ILE A 67 11.09 13.80 -17.23
CA ILE A 67 11.71 14.14 -15.94
C ILE A 67 13.14 13.59 -15.78
N GLU A 68 13.52 12.55 -16.54
CA GLU A 68 14.91 12.08 -16.63
C GLU A 68 15.85 13.12 -17.25
N SER A 69 15.32 13.95 -18.15
CA SER A 69 16.09 14.99 -18.87
C SER A 69 15.89 16.40 -18.33
N THR A 70 14.78 16.64 -17.61
CA THR A 70 14.37 17.96 -17.14
C THR A 70 14.16 17.97 -15.64
N THR A 71 14.99 18.73 -14.92
CA THR A 71 14.83 18.94 -13.48
C THR A 71 13.90 20.11 -13.22
N TYR A 72 12.77 19.84 -12.57
CA TYR A 72 11.83 20.86 -12.12
C TYR A 72 12.13 21.33 -10.69
N THR A 73 11.84 22.60 -10.42
CA THR A 73 11.94 23.17 -9.06
C THR A 73 10.57 23.27 -8.37
N CYS A 74 9.48 23.13 -9.12
CA CYS A 74 8.12 23.21 -8.65
C CYS A 74 7.25 22.10 -9.26
N VAL A 75 6.39 21.49 -8.44
CA VAL A 75 5.46 20.44 -8.88
C VAL A 75 4.39 20.99 -9.84
N MET A 76 4.04 22.27 -9.73
CA MET A 76 3.05 22.90 -10.63
C MET A 76 3.49 22.86 -12.10
N ASP A 77 4.79 22.96 -12.35
CA ASP A 77 5.35 22.93 -13.71
C ASP A 77 5.27 21.51 -14.31
N ILE A 78 5.40 20.48 -13.46
CA ILE A 78 5.19 19.08 -13.85
C ILE A 78 3.72 18.86 -14.22
N CYS A 79 2.78 19.40 -13.43
CA CYS A 79 1.35 19.32 -13.75
C CYS A 79 1.02 20.05 -15.06
N ALA A 80 1.57 21.26 -15.27
CA ALA A 80 1.38 22.01 -16.50
C ALA A 80 1.90 21.25 -17.73
N TYR A 81 3.07 20.61 -17.63
CA TYR A 81 3.63 19.78 -18.70
C TYR A 81 2.70 18.61 -19.08
N VAL A 82 2.19 17.90 -18.08
CA VAL A 82 1.22 16.82 -18.28
C VAL A 82 -0.06 17.34 -18.94
N ASP A 83 -0.58 18.49 -18.52
CA ASP A 83 -1.83 19.05 -19.05
C ASP A 83 -1.67 19.50 -20.52
N ILE A 84 -0.48 19.96 -20.91
CA ILE A 84 -0.15 20.35 -22.29
C ILE A 84 -0.12 19.13 -23.22
N ASP A 85 0.56 18.06 -22.81
CA ASP A 85 0.72 16.84 -23.63
C ASP A 85 -0.50 15.88 -23.55
N ALA A 86 -1.40 16.06 -22.58
CA ALA A 86 -2.64 15.28 -22.45
C ALA A 86 -3.74 15.67 -23.45
N VAL A 87 -3.54 16.71 -24.26
CA VAL A 87 -4.44 17.08 -25.37
C VAL A 87 -3.81 16.61 -26.67
N PRO A 88 -4.25 15.48 -27.27
CA PRO A 88 -3.85 15.18 -28.63
C PRO A 88 -4.36 16.30 -29.53
N SER A 89 -3.42 16.95 -30.23
CA SER A 89 -3.70 17.73 -31.43
C SER A 89 -4.67 16.96 -32.33
N SER A 90 -5.69 17.69 -32.80
CA SER A 90 -6.88 17.27 -33.55
C SER A 90 -6.71 16.18 -34.60
#